data_AF-A0A8X6HEN6-F1
#
_entry.id   AF-A0A8X6HEN6-F1
#
_cell.length_a   1.000
_cell.length_b   1.000
_cell.length_c   1.000
_cell.angle_alpha   90.00
_cell.angle_beta   90.00
_cell.angle_gamma   90.00
#
_symmetry.space_group_name_H-M   'P 1'
#
loop_
_entity.id
_entity.type
_entity.pdbx_description
1 polymer ?
#
loop_
_entity_poly.entity_id
_entity_poly.type
_entity_poly.pdbx_seq_one_letter_code
_entity_poly.pdbx_strand_id
1 'polypeptide(L)'
;MMPFSGRCIPYETILTIEAKPCAIKKICTCCTRWACLDFLIYTGTDTVPVEDKQLYGLGGAVAKNSIATIPTEKVTHLFTDRYFTGRAILDYLVSRNVYLTGTVMTNRTDGVAESFPKDTCMERGSSVSRRREDIKACLVKWKDKTSVLLLSSAFDIKPDGRGFADTCKRYAKEQRQRVDVRQPAIERSYNTYSKHIL
;
A
#
# COMPACT_ATOMS: atom_id res chain seq x y z
N MET A 1 -16.54 -6.60 2.23
CA MET A 1 -16.85 -7.64 3.25
C MET A 1 -17.96 -8.56 2.74
N MET A 2 -18.12 -9.78 3.28
CA MET A 2 -19.23 -10.68 2.94
C MET A 2 -20.33 -10.58 4.01
N PRO A 3 -21.53 -10.05 3.69
CA PRO A 3 -22.62 -9.94 4.66
C PRO A 3 -22.98 -11.30 5.24
N PHE A 4 -23.03 -11.40 6.57
CA PHE A 4 -23.35 -12.65 7.23
C PHE A 4 -23.96 -12.36 8.61
N SER A 5 -25.20 -12.77 8.84
CA SER A 5 -25.94 -12.55 10.09
C SER A 5 -26.14 -13.81 10.94
N GLY A 6 -25.61 -14.96 10.49
CA GLY A 6 -25.66 -16.21 11.24
C GLY A 6 -24.60 -16.29 12.35
N ARG A 7 -24.59 -17.40 13.10
CA ARG A 7 -23.46 -17.73 13.98
C ARG A 7 -22.38 -18.43 13.17
N CYS A 8 -21.16 -17.90 13.19
CA CYS A 8 -19.98 -18.58 12.65
C CYS A 8 -19.04 -18.80 13.84
N ILE A 9 -19.02 -20.03 14.38
CA ILE A 9 -18.07 -20.40 15.44
C ILE A 9 -16.88 -21.06 14.74
N PRO A 10 -15.61 -20.64 14.98
CA PRO A 10 -15.14 -19.69 16.00
C PRO A 10 -15.01 -18.20 15.57
N TYR A 11 -15.51 -17.82 14.39
CA TYR A 11 -15.14 -16.57 13.70
C TYR A 11 -16.06 -15.38 13.99
N GLU A 12 -16.03 -14.85 15.21
CA GLU A 12 -16.60 -13.54 15.50
C GLU A 12 -15.59 -12.45 15.13
N THR A 13 -15.70 -11.87 13.94
CA THR A 13 -15.04 -10.59 13.66
C THR A 13 -16.07 -9.55 13.23
N ILE A 14 -16.59 -8.82 14.21
CA ILE A 14 -17.39 -7.63 13.98
C ILE A 14 -16.41 -6.50 13.66
N LEU A 15 -16.25 -6.18 12.37
CA LEU A 15 -15.57 -4.96 11.95
C LEU A 15 -16.60 -3.86 11.74
N THR A 16 -16.68 -2.95 12.70
CA THR A 16 -17.54 -1.75 12.70
C THR A 16 -17.01 -0.68 11.74
N ILE A 17 -16.66 -1.04 10.49
CA ILE A 17 -16.09 -0.11 9.51
C ILE A 17 -17.06 0.13 8.32
N GLU A 18 -18.13 -0.67 8.18
CA GLU A 18 -19.21 -0.40 7.23
C GLU A 18 -20.60 -0.62 7.85
N ALA A 19 -21.64 -0.14 7.17
CA ALA A 19 -23.05 -0.11 7.57
C ALA A 19 -23.71 -1.49 7.84
N LYS A 20 -22.95 -2.57 7.99
CA LYS A 20 -23.44 -3.92 8.25
C LYS A 20 -22.73 -4.51 9.48
N PRO A 21 -23.43 -4.63 10.63
CA PRO A 21 -22.81 -5.01 11.91
C PRO A 21 -22.30 -6.47 11.96
N CYS A 22 -22.68 -7.33 11.00
CA CYS A 22 -22.23 -8.72 10.95
C CYS A 22 -21.76 -9.07 9.53
N ALA A 23 -20.45 -9.28 9.35
CA ALA A 23 -19.87 -9.65 8.08
C ALA A 23 -18.55 -10.42 8.24
N ILE A 24 -18.30 -11.37 7.33
CA ILE A 24 -17.03 -12.08 7.24
C ILE A 24 -16.06 -11.22 6.43
N LYS A 25 -14.87 -10.98 6.98
CA LYS A 25 -13.81 -10.26 6.27
C LYS A 25 -13.05 -11.24 5.38
N LYS A 26 -12.95 -10.89 4.09
CA LYS A 26 -12.07 -11.55 3.13
C LYS A 26 -11.03 -10.57 2.62
N ILE A 27 -9.85 -11.08 2.29
CA ILE A 27 -8.74 -10.32 1.70
C ILE A 27 -8.52 -10.93 0.33
N CYS A 28 -8.61 -10.12 -0.72
CA CYS A 28 -8.55 -10.59 -2.10
C CYS A 28 -7.29 -10.06 -2.79
N THR A 29 -6.64 -10.95 -3.54
CA THR A 29 -5.60 -10.59 -4.50
C THR A 29 -6.25 -10.51 -5.87
N CYS A 30 -6.16 -9.36 -6.53
CA CYS A 30 -6.77 -9.13 -7.83
C CYS A 30 -5.72 -8.76 -8.87
N CYS A 31 -5.94 -9.15 -10.12
CA CYS A 31 -5.17 -8.63 -11.24
C CYS A 31 -5.73 -7.28 -11.72
N THR A 32 -4.95 -6.56 -12.54
CA THR A 32 -5.35 -5.28 -13.14
C THR A 32 -6.52 -5.39 -14.12
N ARG A 33 -6.94 -6.61 -14.47
CA ARG A 33 -8.13 -6.91 -15.29
C ARG A 33 -9.36 -7.26 -14.46
N TRP A 34 -9.39 -6.88 -13.18
CA TRP A 34 -10.54 -7.04 -12.28
C TRP A 34 -10.89 -8.50 -11.94
N ALA A 35 -9.99 -9.45 -12.22
CA ALA A 35 -10.17 -10.83 -11.82
C ALA A 35 -9.54 -11.07 -10.44
N CYS A 36 -10.31 -11.69 -9.53
CA CYS A 36 -9.79 -12.21 -8.27
C CYS A 36 -8.92 -13.43 -8.59
N LEU A 37 -7.64 -13.36 -8.24
CA LEU A 37 -6.67 -14.44 -8.42
C LEU A 37 -6.72 -15.39 -7.22
N ASP A 38 -6.80 -14.83 -6.02
CA ASP A 38 -6.80 -15.57 -4.77
C ASP A 38 -7.52 -14.78 -3.67
N PHE A 39 -7.97 -15.46 -2.63
CA PHE A 39 -8.53 -14.81 -1.45
C PHE A 39 -8.27 -15.60 -0.17
N LEU A 40 -8.17 -14.86 0.92
CA LEU A 40 -8.00 -15.39 2.26
C LEU A 40 -9.13 -14.90 3.17
N ILE A 41 -9.74 -15.83 3.89
CA ILE A 41 -10.74 -15.53 4.91
C ILE A 41 -10.03 -15.11 6.19
N TYR A 42 -10.34 -13.93 6.69
CA TYR A 42 -9.76 -13.43 7.92
C TYR A 42 -10.45 -14.09 9.12
N THR A 43 -9.69 -14.84 9.91
CA THR A 43 -10.15 -15.59 11.08
C THR A 43 -9.64 -15.00 12.39
N GLY A 44 -9.09 -13.78 12.37
CA GLY A 44 -8.48 -13.15 13.54
C GLY A 44 -7.04 -13.61 13.77
N THR A 45 -6.75 -14.07 14.99
CA THR A 45 -5.39 -14.42 15.42
C THR A 45 -4.82 -15.67 14.75
N ASP A 46 -5.64 -16.48 14.09
CA ASP A 46 -5.16 -17.70 13.41
C ASP A 46 -5.13 -17.55 11.88
N THR A 47 -5.33 -16.34 11.37
CA THR A 47 -5.42 -16.07 9.92
C THR A 47 -4.15 -16.48 9.15
N VAL A 48 -2.98 -16.36 9.77
CA VAL A 48 -1.67 -16.63 9.16
C VAL A 48 -0.72 -17.20 10.22
N PRO A 49 0.33 -17.94 9.83
CA PRO A 49 1.29 -18.52 10.77
C PRO A 49 1.88 -17.49 11.74
N VAL A 50 2.09 -17.90 13.00
CA VAL A 50 2.61 -17.02 14.06
C VAL A 50 4.00 -16.49 13.72
N GLU A 51 4.85 -17.34 13.13
CA GLU A 51 6.21 -16.98 12.69
C GLU A 51 6.18 -15.81 11.69
N ASP A 52 5.28 -15.86 10.71
CA ASP A 52 5.13 -14.80 9.71
C ASP A 52 4.64 -13.50 10.35
N LYS A 53 3.78 -13.58 11.37
CA LYS A 53 3.32 -12.38 12.10
C LYS A 53 4.45 -11.72 12.87
N GLN A 54 5.34 -12.51 13.46
CA GLN A 54 6.49 -11.98 14.19
C GLN A 54 7.48 -11.29 13.24
N LEU A 55 7.70 -11.86 12.05
CA LEU A 55 8.64 -11.32 11.06
C LEU A 55 8.09 -10.10 10.29
N TYR A 56 6.83 -10.15 9.86
CA TYR A 56 6.26 -9.17 8.92
C TYR A 56 5.11 -8.33 9.49
N GLY A 57 4.69 -8.61 10.73
CA GLY A 57 3.42 -8.15 11.26
C GLY A 57 2.22 -8.84 10.57
N LEU A 58 1.02 -8.69 11.12
CA LEU A 58 -0.19 -9.32 10.59
C LEU A 58 -0.45 -8.95 9.12
N GLY A 59 -0.29 -7.68 8.75
CA GLY A 59 -0.51 -7.22 7.38
C GLY A 59 0.52 -7.78 6.38
N GLY A 60 1.81 -7.78 6.74
CA GLY A 60 2.84 -8.34 5.87
C GLY A 60 2.71 -9.87 5.74
N ALA A 61 2.37 -10.56 6.82
CA ALA A 61 2.12 -12.00 6.81
C ALA A 61 0.94 -12.38 5.89
N VAL A 62 -0.14 -11.60 5.93
CA VAL A 62 -1.25 -11.77 4.98
C VAL A 62 -0.77 -11.54 3.54
N ALA A 63 -0.02 -10.46 3.28
CA ALA A 63 0.50 -10.19 1.94
C ALA A 63 1.40 -11.33 1.42
N LYS A 64 2.24 -11.91 2.28
CA LYS A 64 3.06 -13.09 1.97
C LYS A 64 2.18 -14.29 1.61
N ASN A 65 1.12 -14.55 2.36
CA ASN A 65 0.20 -15.66 2.07
C ASN A 65 -0.55 -15.43 0.74
N SER A 66 -1.03 -14.21 0.52
CA SER A 66 -1.79 -13.78 -0.66
C SER A 66 -1.03 -13.86 -1.98
N ILE A 67 0.31 -13.94 -1.96
CA ILE A 67 1.13 -14.12 -3.17
C ILE A 67 1.67 -15.55 -3.33
N ALA A 68 1.36 -16.47 -2.41
CA ALA A 68 1.90 -17.83 -2.44
C ALA A 68 1.47 -18.62 -3.70
N THR A 69 0.31 -18.27 -4.26
CA THR A 69 -0.26 -18.85 -5.49
C THR A 69 0.18 -18.13 -6.77
N ILE A 70 0.90 -17.01 -6.65
CA ILE A 70 1.38 -16.24 -7.82
C ILE A 70 2.69 -16.85 -8.32
N PRO A 71 2.80 -17.19 -9.62
CA PRO A 71 4.05 -17.69 -10.19
C PRO A 71 5.20 -16.69 -10.05
N THR A 72 6.31 -17.11 -9.43
CA THR A 72 7.51 -16.26 -9.21
C THR A 72 8.53 -16.34 -10.35
N GLU A 73 8.24 -17.08 -11.40
CA GLU A 73 9.06 -17.21 -12.61
C GLU A 73 9.08 -15.91 -13.43
N LYS A 74 8.05 -15.08 -13.29
CA LYS A 74 7.92 -13.80 -13.97
C LYS A 74 7.91 -12.68 -12.95
N VAL A 75 8.53 -11.57 -13.32
CA VAL A 75 8.48 -10.33 -12.54
C VAL A 75 7.04 -9.88 -12.40
N THR A 76 6.59 -9.72 -11.15
CA THR A 76 5.23 -9.26 -10.82
C THR A 76 5.30 -7.97 -10.01
N HIS A 77 4.37 -7.05 -10.27
CA HIS A 77 4.18 -5.83 -9.48
C HIS A 77 2.93 -5.96 -8.60
N LEU A 78 3.14 -5.95 -7.29
CA LEU A 78 2.08 -5.95 -6.30
C LEU A 78 1.82 -4.52 -5.80
N PHE A 79 0.55 -4.11 -5.86
CA PHE A 79 0.07 -2.85 -5.29
C PHE A 79 -0.74 -3.13 -4.03
N THR A 80 -0.39 -2.49 -2.91
CA THR A 80 -1.00 -2.77 -1.60
C THR A 80 -1.44 -1.52 -0.87
N ASP A 81 -2.52 -1.64 -0.09
CA ASP A 81 -2.89 -0.63 0.90
C ASP A 81 -1.90 -0.58 2.07
N ARG A 82 -1.92 0.55 2.80
CA ARG A 82 -1.17 0.89 4.00
C ARG A 82 -1.08 -0.23 5.02
N TYR A 83 -2.15 -1.00 5.18
CA TYR A 83 -2.18 -2.10 6.15
C TYR A 83 -1.23 -3.24 5.80
N PHE A 84 -0.97 -3.50 4.51
CA PHE A 84 -0.18 -4.63 4.03
C PHE A 84 1.26 -4.25 3.67
N THR A 85 1.56 -2.95 3.60
CA THR A 85 2.88 -2.44 3.24
C THR A 85 3.80 -2.31 4.46
N GLY A 86 5.06 -2.70 4.29
CA GLY A 86 6.14 -2.55 5.28
C GLY A 86 7.50 -2.95 4.70
N ARG A 87 8.59 -2.62 5.41
CA ARG A 87 9.96 -2.90 4.95
C ARG A 87 10.28 -4.40 4.90
N ALA A 88 10.00 -5.14 5.98
CA ALA A 88 10.30 -6.57 6.04
C ALA A 88 9.60 -7.39 4.94
N ILE A 89 8.33 -7.08 4.65
CA ILE A 89 7.59 -7.76 3.59
C ILE A 89 8.10 -7.35 2.19
N LEU A 90 8.51 -6.09 2.01
CA LEU A 90 9.11 -5.64 0.75
C LEU A 90 10.36 -6.46 0.42
N ASP A 91 11.25 -6.67 1.39
CA ASP A 91 12.49 -7.43 1.20
C ASP A 91 12.22 -8.88 0.81
N TYR A 92 11.26 -9.51 1.49
CA TYR A 92 10.81 -10.85 1.13
C TYR A 92 10.27 -10.92 -0.31
N LEU A 93 9.39 -9.99 -0.70
CA LEU A 93 8.80 -9.98 -2.04
C LEU A 93 9.84 -9.75 -3.14
N VAL A 94 10.78 -8.82 -2.93
CA VAL A 94 11.86 -8.56 -3.87
C VAL A 94 12.73 -9.79 -4.08
N SER A 95 13.00 -10.58 -3.02
CA SER A 95 13.73 -11.85 -3.13
C SER A 95 13.00 -12.92 -3.97
N ARG A 96 11.70 -12.73 -4.24
CA ARG A 96 10.84 -13.63 -5.01
C ARG A 96 10.44 -13.06 -6.37
N ASN A 97 11.17 -12.07 -6.90
CA ASN A 97 10.84 -11.36 -8.13
C ASN A 97 9.48 -10.64 -8.11
N VAL A 98 9.00 -10.27 -6.92
CA VAL A 98 7.77 -9.50 -6.75
C VAL A 98 8.13 -8.12 -6.23
N TYR A 99 7.93 -7.08 -7.05
CA TYR A 99 8.08 -5.72 -6.57
C TYR A 99 6.81 -5.27 -5.86
N LEU A 100 6.98 -4.47 -4.80
CA LEU A 100 5.90 -3.94 -3.98
C LEU A 100 5.80 -2.43 -4.20
N THR A 101 4.59 -1.90 -4.31
CA THR A 101 4.32 -0.46 -4.21
C THR A 101 3.05 -0.23 -3.41
N GLY A 102 3.16 0.51 -2.32
CA GLY A 102 2.00 0.78 -1.48
C GLY A 102 2.17 2.04 -0.65
N THR A 103 1.05 2.53 -0.13
CA THR A 103 1.13 3.52 0.97
C THR A 103 1.68 2.83 2.21
N VAL A 104 2.32 3.55 3.13
CA VAL A 104 2.95 2.95 4.32
C VAL A 104 2.69 3.77 5.58
N MET A 105 2.66 3.12 6.74
CA MET A 105 2.59 3.81 8.03
C MET A 105 3.98 4.30 8.46
N THR A 106 4.05 5.49 9.07
CA THR A 106 5.31 6.09 9.54
C THR A 106 6.10 5.15 10.44
N ASN A 107 5.42 4.47 11.37
CA ASN A 107 6.01 3.51 12.30
C ASN A 107 6.51 2.21 11.65
N ARG A 108 6.28 2.00 10.35
CA ARG A 108 6.77 0.85 9.58
C ARG A 108 7.92 1.21 8.63
N THR A 109 8.58 2.35 8.89
CA THR A 109 9.69 2.85 8.08
C THR A 109 11.03 2.85 8.82
N ASP A 110 11.09 2.32 10.04
CA ASP A 110 12.26 2.32 10.93
C ASP A 110 12.86 3.73 11.11
N GLY A 111 12.02 4.71 11.43
CA GLY A 111 12.41 6.10 11.65
C GLY A 111 12.75 6.90 10.39
N VAL A 112 12.87 6.27 9.21
CA VAL A 112 13.26 6.99 7.97
C VAL A 112 12.28 8.12 7.64
N ALA A 113 10.97 7.89 7.82
CA ALA A 113 9.96 8.90 7.56
C ALA A 113 10.04 10.14 8.48
N GLU A 114 10.68 10.04 9.65
CA GLU A 114 10.82 11.15 10.60
C GLU A 114 11.82 12.21 10.12
N SER A 115 12.76 11.79 9.28
CA SER A 115 13.73 12.69 8.65
C SER A 115 13.13 13.52 7.50
N PHE A 116 11.91 13.23 7.07
CA PHE A 116 11.22 14.02 6.05
C PHE A 116 10.59 15.29 6.66
N PRO A 117 10.49 16.37 5.88
CA PRO A 117 9.87 17.61 6.35
C PRO A 117 8.47 17.37 6.90
N LYS A 118 8.10 18.12 7.94
CA LYS A 118 6.72 18.11 8.48
C LYS A 118 5.73 18.55 7.42
N ASP A 119 4.49 18.07 7.55
CA ASP A 119 3.41 18.32 6.60
C ASP A 119 3.13 19.82 6.38
N THR A 120 3.35 20.64 7.42
CA THR A 120 3.22 22.10 7.43
C THR A 120 4.34 22.83 6.69
N CYS A 121 5.49 22.18 6.49
CA CYS A 121 6.65 22.73 5.82
C CYS A 121 6.72 22.32 4.34
N MET A 122 5.74 21.56 3.85
CA MET A 122 5.68 21.08 2.48
C MET A 122 4.63 21.86 1.71
N GLU A 123 5.02 22.37 0.54
CA GLU A 123 4.09 22.97 -0.40
C GLU A 123 3.25 21.89 -1.09
N ARG A 124 2.03 22.25 -1.51
CA ARG A 124 1.17 21.36 -2.26
C ARG A 124 1.81 21.00 -3.61
N GLY A 125 1.87 19.71 -3.91
CA GLY A 125 2.54 19.14 -5.07
C GLY A 125 4.02 18.85 -4.87
N SER A 126 4.60 19.24 -3.73
CA SER A 126 5.99 18.89 -3.41
C SER A 126 6.11 17.43 -2.98
N SER A 127 7.29 16.86 -3.22
CA SER A 127 7.64 15.52 -2.79
C SER A 127 9.09 15.44 -2.35
N VAL A 128 9.36 14.62 -1.35
CA VAL A 128 10.71 14.22 -0.95
C VAL A 128 10.83 12.72 -1.02
N SER A 129 12.04 12.22 -1.23
CA SER A 129 12.29 10.77 -1.21
C SER A 129 13.59 10.44 -0.52
N ARG A 130 13.69 9.20 -0.08
CA ARG A 130 14.93 8.57 0.33
C ARG A 130 14.99 7.17 -0.24
N ARG A 131 16.03 6.92 -1.02
CA ARG A 131 16.41 5.60 -1.50
C ARG A 131 17.20 4.87 -0.41
N ARG A 132 16.98 3.57 -0.29
CA ARG A 132 17.82 2.70 0.53
C ARG A 132 19.18 2.52 -0.14
N GLU A 133 20.23 2.29 0.66
CA GLU A 133 21.61 2.18 0.17
C GLU A 133 21.79 1.08 -0.89
N ASP A 134 21.06 -0.02 -0.77
CA ASP A 134 21.08 -1.14 -1.73
C ASP A 134 20.24 -0.90 -2.99
N ILE A 135 19.61 0.27 -3.14
CA ILE A 135 18.80 0.68 -4.30
C ILE A 135 17.51 -0.15 -4.50
N LYS A 136 17.21 -1.11 -3.60
CA LYS A 136 16.04 -2.01 -3.73
C LYS A 136 14.73 -1.43 -3.21
N ALA A 137 14.78 -0.30 -2.50
CA ALA A 137 13.61 0.35 -1.92
C ALA A 137 13.74 1.87 -1.95
N CYS A 138 12.63 2.56 -2.20
CA CYS A 138 12.51 4.00 -2.12
C CYS A 138 11.27 4.35 -1.28
N LEU A 139 11.48 5.21 -0.28
CA LEU A 139 10.42 5.84 0.48
C LEU A 139 10.16 7.23 -0.10
N VAL A 140 8.90 7.54 -0.41
CA VAL A 140 8.47 8.81 -0.96
C VAL A 140 7.42 9.44 -0.06
N LYS A 141 7.55 10.73 0.23
CA LYS A 141 6.49 11.53 0.83
C LYS A 141 6.03 12.56 -0.19
N TRP A 142 4.74 12.57 -0.48
CA TRP A 142 4.13 13.55 -1.40
C TRP A 142 3.00 14.29 -0.70
N LYS A 143 2.93 15.61 -0.91
CA LYS A 143 1.93 16.48 -0.30
C LYS A 143 0.90 16.90 -1.34
N ASP A 144 -0.35 16.49 -1.17
CA ASP A 144 -1.50 17.16 -1.80
C ASP A 144 -2.14 18.10 -0.76
N LYS A 145 -3.35 17.77 -0.26
CA LYS A 145 -3.94 18.45 0.89
C LYS A 145 -3.28 18.00 2.20
N THR A 146 -3.03 16.71 2.31
CA THR A 146 -2.28 16.06 3.38
C THR A 146 -1.17 15.23 2.73
N SER A 147 -0.06 15.03 3.44
CA SER A 147 0.99 14.16 2.94
C SER A 147 0.61 12.69 3.00
N VAL A 148 1.07 11.95 2.01
CA VAL A 148 1.00 10.50 1.93
C VAL A 148 2.43 9.97 1.87
N LEU A 149 2.69 8.87 2.57
CA LEU A 149 3.93 8.11 2.50
C LEU A 149 3.71 6.89 1.62
N LEU A 150 4.58 6.70 0.63
CA LEU A 150 4.61 5.55 -0.25
C LEU A 150 5.96 4.85 -0.12
N LEU A 151 5.92 3.52 -0.07
CA LEU A 151 7.09 2.66 -0.13
C LEU A 151 7.03 1.85 -1.42
N SER A 152 8.12 1.84 -2.18
CA SER A 152 8.20 1.06 -3.42
C SER A 152 9.56 0.42 -3.63
N SER A 153 9.58 -0.76 -4.23
CA SER A 153 10.80 -1.38 -4.78
C SER A 153 10.90 -1.28 -6.30
N ALA A 154 9.91 -0.70 -6.97
CA ALA A 154 9.85 -0.55 -8.43
C ALA A 154 10.02 0.89 -8.92
N PHE A 155 9.62 1.86 -8.10
CA PHE A 155 9.55 3.27 -8.48
C PHE A 155 10.49 4.10 -7.62
N ASP A 156 11.14 5.05 -8.26
CA ASP A 156 12.05 5.99 -7.62
C ASP A 156 11.82 7.42 -8.10
N ILE A 157 12.23 8.39 -7.28
CA ILE A 157 12.36 9.77 -7.71
C ILE A 157 13.81 9.97 -8.15
N LYS A 158 14.03 10.24 -9.44
CA LYS A 158 15.38 10.57 -9.93
C LYS A 158 15.92 11.81 -9.20
N PRO A 159 17.24 11.88 -8.91
CA PRO A 159 17.87 12.96 -8.14
C PRO A 159 17.69 14.36 -8.73
N ASP A 160 17.38 14.47 -10.03
CA ASP A 160 17.17 15.72 -10.74
C ASP A 160 15.75 16.29 -10.61
N GLY A 161 14.89 15.69 -9.76
CA GLY A 161 13.49 16.09 -9.60
C GLY A 161 12.62 15.81 -10.83
N ARG A 162 13.18 15.16 -11.88
CA ARG A 162 12.51 14.82 -13.14
C ARG A 162 12.22 13.33 -13.26
N GLY A 163 12.11 12.63 -12.14
CA GLY A 163 11.50 11.30 -12.09
C GLY A 163 10.00 11.37 -12.40
N PHE A 164 9.64 11.53 -13.66
CA PHE A 164 8.27 11.42 -14.19
C PHE A 164 7.23 12.23 -13.38
N ALA A 165 7.55 13.48 -13.04
CA ALA A 165 6.60 14.40 -12.44
C ALA A 165 5.54 14.79 -13.48
N ASP A 166 4.40 14.10 -13.44
CA ASP A 166 3.21 14.49 -14.21
C ASP A 166 2.36 15.44 -13.34
N THR A 167 1.47 16.18 -13.98
CA THR A 167 0.45 16.98 -13.28
C THR A 167 -0.84 16.19 -13.15
N CYS A 168 -1.54 16.30 -12.02
CA CYS A 168 -2.90 15.80 -11.87
C CYS A 168 -3.88 16.93 -11.58
N LYS A 169 -5.06 16.84 -12.19
CA LYS A 169 -6.16 17.77 -11.92
C LYS A 169 -6.78 17.46 -10.56
N ARG A 170 -6.63 18.37 -9.61
CA ARG A 170 -7.20 18.25 -8.26
C ARG A 170 -8.06 19.46 -7.95
N TYR A 171 -9.16 19.24 -7.23
CA TYR A 171 -10.04 20.33 -6.83
C TYR A 171 -9.43 21.12 -5.66
N ALA A 172 -9.22 22.42 -5.84
CA ALA A 172 -8.83 23.37 -4.82
C ALA A 172 -10.10 24.03 -4.24
N LYS A 173 -10.38 23.81 -2.95
CA LYS A 173 -11.57 24.38 -2.29
C LYS A 173 -11.49 25.91 -2.22
N GLU A 174 -10.30 26.44 -1.93
CA GLU A 174 -10.02 27.88 -1.81
C GLU A 174 -10.36 28.63 -3.10
N GLN A 175 -9.96 28.07 -4.24
CA GLN A 175 -10.17 28.67 -5.57
C GLN A 175 -11.46 28.17 -6.26
N ARG A 176 -12.18 27.23 -5.63
CA ARG A 176 -13.37 26.53 -6.17
C ARG A 176 -13.20 25.99 -7.60
N GLN A 177 -11.97 25.63 -7.97
CA GLN A 177 -11.63 25.19 -9.32
C GLN A 177 -10.69 23.99 -9.29
N ARG A 178 -10.56 23.32 -10.45
CA ARG A 178 -9.55 22.27 -10.64
C ARG A 178 -8.22 22.94 -11.00
N VAL A 179 -7.20 22.63 -10.21
CA VAL A 179 -5.83 23.09 -10.40
C VAL A 179 -4.94 21.90 -10.76
N ASP A 180 -3.88 22.16 -11.50
CA ASP A 180 -2.85 21.18 -11.80
C ASP A 180 -1.86 21.10 -10.64
N VAL A 181 -1.77 19.93 -10.03
CA VAL A 181 -0.86 19.64 -8.92
C VAL A 181 0.19 18.66 -9.40
N ARG A 182 1.47 19.00 -9.19
CA ARG A 182 2.59 18.09 -9.48
C ARG A 182 2.44 16.82 -8.64
N GLN A 183 2.56 15.66 -9.29
CA GLN A 183 2.53 14.36 -8.63
C GLN A 183 3.72 13.51 -9.08
N PRO A 184 4.34 12.74 -8.17
CA PRO A 184 5.38 11.80 -8.54
C PRO A 184 4.77 10.58 -9.24
N ALA A 185 5.52 9.94 -10.14
CA ALA A 185 5.02 8.78 -10.89
C ALA A 185 4.61 7.59 -10.02
N ILE A 186 5.22 7.42 -8.85
CA ILE A 186 4.80 6.40 -7.87
C ILE A 186 3.33 6.60 -7.46
N GLU A 187 2.90 7.84 -7.22
CA GLU A 187 1.53 8.16 -6.82
C GLU A 187 0.55 7.93 -7.96
N ARG A 188 0.95 8.28 -9.20
CA ARG A 188 0.14 8.01 -10.39
C ARG A 188 -0.06 6.51 -10.58
N SER A 189 1.03 5.74 -10.52
CA SER A 189 1.01 4.29 -10.69
C SER A 189 0.17 3.65 -9.58
N TYR A 190 0.38 4.06 -8.33
CA TYR A 190 -0.41 3.61 -7.20
C TYR A 190 -1.90 3.90 -7.39
N ASN A 191 -2.29 5.12 -7.79
CA ASN A 191 -3.70 5.47 -8.03
C ASN A 191 -4.32 4.72 -9.23
N THR A 192 -3.51 4.32 -10.20
CA THR A 192 -3.96 3.58 -11.37
C THR A 192 -4.29 2.13 -11.00
N TYR A 193 -3.44 1.48 -10.20
CA TYR A 193 -3.51 0.04 -9.96
C TYR A 193 -4.05 -0.37 -8.58
N SER A 194 -4.07 0.52 -7.58
CA SER A 194 -4.56 0.16 -6.23
C SER A 194 -6.09 0.17 -6.10
N LYS A 195 -6.81 0.84 -7.01
CA LYS A 195 -8.27 1.03 -6.95
C LYS A 195 -9.09 -0.16 -7.46
N HIS A 196 -8.45 -1.28 -7.78
CA HIS A 196 -9.13 -2.45 -8.36
C HIS A 196 -9.79 -3.38 -7.32
N ILE A 197 -9.73 -3.03 -6.03
CA ILE A 197 -10.35 -3.77 -4.94
C ILE A 197 -11.42 -2.86 -4.32
N LEU A 198 -12.68 -3.04 -4.76
CA LEU A 198 -13.88 -2.49 -4.12
C LEU A 198 -14.58 -3.60 -3.32
#